data_AF-A0A9R0T761-F1
#
_entry.id   AF-A0A9R0T761-F1
#
_cell.length_a   1.000
_cell.length_b   1.000
_cell.length_c   1.000
_cell.angle_alpha   90.00
_cell.angle_beta   90.00
_cell.angle_gamma   90.00
#
_symmetry.space_group_name_H-M   'P 1'
#
loop_
_entity.id
_entity.type
_entity.pdbx_description
1 polymer ?
#
loop_
_entity_poly.entity_id
_entity_poly.type
_entity_poly.pdbx_seq_one_letter_code
_entity_poly.pdbx_strand_id
1 'polypeptide(L)'
;MKFGWRIVLGSFIGFFGAAFGSVGGVGGGGIFVPMLTLIIGFDPKSSAAMSKCMITGAAVSTVYCNLKLKHPTLDMPMIDYDLALLIQPMLMMGVSIGVICNVIFPDWLVTILLIILFLVTSIKAFLKGVEAWKKETAIRREAKAKQLEQSNEDTRYTLPPTGPDTAAETKKTTDEAVSIWKNIYWKEFGLLASVWVAFLTLQVTKVIN
;
A
#
# COMPACT_ATOMS: atom_id res chain seq x y z
N MET A 1 16.88 -10.87 -26.87
CA MET A 1 15.48 -10.70 -26.40
C MET A 1 14.69 -10.01 -27.50
N LYS A 2 13.54 -10.53 -27.95
CA LYS A 2 12.68 -9.83 -28.92
C LYS A 2 11.69 -8.96 -28.14
N PHE A 3 11.72 -7.64 -28.36
CA PHE A 3 10.82 -6.69 -27.71
C PHE A 3 9.41 -6.87 -28.29
N GLY A 4 8.56 -7.64 -27.61
CA GLY A 4 7.23 -8.01 -28.09
C GLY A 4 6.13 -7.19 -27.45
N TRP A 5 4.99 -7.07 -28.15
CA TRP A 5 3.77 -6.39 -27.68
C TRP A 5 3.34 -6.80 -26.25
N ARG A 6 3.54 -8.07 -25.88
CA ARG A 6 3.28 -8.60 -24.53
C ARG A 6 4.02 -7.86 -23.41
N ILE A 7 5.25 -7.40 -23.67
CA ILE A 7 6.07 -6.66 -22.68
C ILE A 7 5.52 -5.25 -22.51
N VAL A 8 5.14 -4.59 -23.61
CA VAL A 8 4.51 -3.25 -23.58
C VAL A 8 3.18 -3.32 -22.82
N LEU A 9 2.31 -4.28 -23.18
CA LEU A 9 1.03 -4.50 -22.52
C LEU A 9 1.19 -4.86 -21.03
N GLY A 10 2.13 -5.76 -20.70
CA GLY A 10 2.46 -6.12 -19.32
C GLY A 10 2.97 -4.93 -18.51
N SER A 11 3.77 -4.05 -19.10
CA SER A 11 4.25 -2.83 -18.44
C SER A 11 3.11 -1.84 -18.15
N PHE A 12 2.16 -1.64 -19.08
CA PHE A 12 0.98 -0.80 -18.82
C PHE A 12 0.10 -1.39 -17.71
N ILE A 13 -0.19 -2.70 -17.77
CA ILE A 13 -1.00 -3.39 -16.74
C ILE A 13 -0.29 -3.34 -15.38
N GLY A 14 1.01 -3.58 -15.34
CA GLY A 14 1.83 -3.49 -14.13
C GLY A 14 1.85 -2.07 -13.55
N PHE A 15 2.00 -1.04 -14.38
CA PHE A 15 2.02 0.36 -13.95
C PHE A 15 0.66 0.80 -13.38
N PHE A 16 -0.43 0.65 -14.15
CA PHE A 16 -1.77 1.06 -13.69
C PHE A 16 -2.25 0.21 -12.53
N GLY A 17 -2.05 -1.11 -12.57
CA GLY A 17 -2.39 -2.02 -11.47
C GLY A 17 -1.64 -1.68 -10.18
N ALA A 18 -0.36 -1.32 -10.27
CA ALA A 18 0.40 -0.88 -9.11
C ALA A 18 -0.01 0.50 -8.60
N ALA A 19 -0.30 1.44 -9.50
CA ALA A 19 -0.79 2.78 -9.14
C ALA A 19 -2.14 2.70 -8.40
N PHE A 20 -3.13 2.00 -8.94
CA PHE A 20 -4.42 1.80 -8.27
C PHE A 20 -4.29 1.00 -6.97
N GLY A 21 -3.44 -0.03 -6.93
CA GLY A 21 -3.14 -0.76 -5.70
C GLY A 21 -2.46 0.10 -4.62
N SER A 22 -1.68 1.10 -5.01
CA SER A 22 -1.07 2.08 -4.11
C SER A 22 -2.10 3.10 -3.59
N VAL A 23 -2.98 3.62 -4.45
CA VAL A 23 -4.08 4.52 -4.05
C VAL A 23 -5.06 3.82 -3.11
N GLY A 24 -5.31 2.53 -3.31
CA GLY A 24 -6.13 1.70 -2.42
C GLY A 24 -5.44 1.30 -1.10
N GLY A 25 -4.21 1.76 -0.83
CA GLY A 25 -3.47 1.47 0.41
C GLY A 25 -2.97 0.02 0.57
N VAL A 26 -3.17 -0.85 -0.43
CA VAL A 26 -2.77 -2.27 -0.39
C VAL A 26 -1.30 -2.45 -0.83
N GLY A 27 -0.80 -1.54 -1.67
CA GLY A 27 0.52 -1.63 -2.30
C GLY A 27 0.50 -2.57 -3.50
N GLY A 28 0.92 -2.07 -4.66
CA GLY A 28 0.78 -2.74 -5.97
C GLY A 28 1.46 -4.10 -6.16
N GLY A 29 2.18 -4.62 -5.17
CA GLY A 29 3.10 -5.76 -5.32
C GLY A 29 2.46 -7.07 -5.79
N GLY A 30 1.18 -7.29 -5.47
CA GLY A 30 0.47 -8.50 -5.87
C GLY A 30 0.42 -8.72 -7.38
N ILE A 31 0.23 -7.66 -8.19
CA ILE A 31 0.00 -7.83 -9.62
C ILE A 31 1.26 -8.24 -10.40
N PHE A 32 2.46 -8.03 -9.84
CA PHE A 32 3.71 -8.22 -10.58
C PHE A 32 4.01 -9.68 -10.92
N VAL A 33 3.86 -10.63 -9.97
CA VAL A 33 4.17 -12.05 -10.25
C VAL A 33 3.23 -12.63 -11.33
N PRO A 34 1.89 -12.48 -11.24
CA PRO A 34 0.99 -12.96 -12.29
C PRO A 34 1.20 -12.26 -13.64
N MET A 35 1.49 -10.96 -13.65
CA MET A 35 1.75 -10.21 -14.88
C MET A 35 3.01 -10.71 -15.60
N LEU A 36 4.11 -10.89 -14.87
CA LEU A 36 5.39 -11.39 -15.43
C LEU A 36 5.24 -12.82 -15.95
N THR A 37 4.58 -13.71 -15.20
CA THR A 37 4.41 -15.12 -15.57
C THR A 37 3.36 -15.32 -16.67
N LEU A 38 2.15 -14.76 -16.54
CA LEU A 38 1.01 -15.08 -17.42
C LEU A 38 0.92 -14.20 -18.66
N ILE A 39 1.29 -12.92 -18.57
CA ILE A 39 1.17 -11.96 -19.70
C ILE A 39 2.47 -11.93 -20.50
N ILE A 40 3.60 -11.71 -19.82
CA ILE A 40 4.92 -11.63 -20.47
C ILE A 40 5.45 -13.02 -20.82
N GLY A 41 5.13 -14.04 -20.02
CA GLY A 41 5.55 -15.43 -20.28
C GLY A 41 6.93 -15.77 -19.73
N PHE A 42 7.38 -15.08 -18.67
CA PHE A 42 8.60 -15.44 -17.96
C PHE A 42 8.38 -16.63 -17.02
N ASP A 43 9.44 -17.43 -16.84
CA ASP A 43 9.44 -18.56 -15.92
C ASP A 43 9.05 -18.13 -14.48
N PRO A 44 8.21 -18.89 -13.75
CA PRO A 44 7.75 -18.50 -12.41
C PRO A 44 8.86 -18.12 -11.43
N LYS A 45 10.03 -18.77 -11.46
CA LYS A 45 11.16 -18.45 -10.56
C LYS A 45 11.79 -17.11 -10.94
N SER A 46 11.96 -16.85 -12.23
CA SER A 46 12.46 -15.58 -12.75
C SER A 46 11.49 -14.43 -12.49
N SER A 47 10.19 -14.64 -12.73
CA SER A 47 9.10 -13.72 -12.40
C SER A 47 9.06 -13.38 -10.91
N ALA A 48 9.24 -14.37 -10.03
CA ALA A 48 9.29 -14.15 -8.59
C ALA A 48 10.53 -13.34 -8.17
N ALA A 49 11.69 -13.56 -8.78
CA ALA A 49 12.90 -12.77 -8.53
C ALA A 49 12.74 -11.31 -9.01
N MET A 50 12.27 -11.10 -10.24
CA MET A 50 11.98 -9.79 -10.81
C MET A 50 10.95 -9.01 -9.98
N SER A 51 9.86 -9.67 -9.58
CA SER A 51 8.81 -9.07 -8.75
C SER A 51 9.33 -8.59 -7.39
N LYS A 52 10.24 -9.33 -6.73
CA LYS A 52 10.86 -8.88 -5.48
C LYS A 52 11.55 -7.51 -5.66
N CYS A 53 12.34 -7.35 -6.72
CA CYS A 53 12.99 -6.07 -7.04
C CYS A 53 11.99 -4.94 -7.27
N MET A 54 10.89 -5.20 -7.99
CA MET A 54 9.82 -4.22 -8.24
C MET A 54 9.11 -3.81 -6.94
N ILE A 55 8.79 -4.77 -6.07
CA ILE A 55 8.17 -4.53 -4.77
C ILE A 55 9.10 -3.73 -3.85
N THR A 56 10.39 -4.06 -3.79
CA THR A 56 11.38 -3.32 -3.02
C THR A 56 11.49 -1.88 -3.51
N GLY A 57 11.54 -1.63 -4.83
CA GLY A 57 11.56 -0.28 -5.39
C GLY A 57 10.31 0.54 -5.00
N ALA A 58 9.13 -0.06 -5.09
CA ALA A 58 7.88 0.56 -4.63
C ALA A 58 7.89 0.84 -3.12
N ALA A 59 8.37 -0.10 -2.30
CA ALA A 59 8.48 0.08 -0.84
C ALA A 59 9.44 1.20 -0.45
N VAL A 60 10.62 1.28 -1.09
CA VAL A 60 11.60 2.37 -0.88
C VAL A 60 10.99 3.72 -1.27
N SER A 61 10.29 3.80 -2.41
CA SER A 61 9.59 5.02 -2.82
C SER A 61 8.51 5.44 -1.81
N THR A 62 7.71 4.47 -1.34
CA THR A 62 6.67 4.72 -0.34
C THR A 62 7.27 5.19 0.98
N VAL A 63 8.31 4.53 1.50
CA VAL A 63 9.02 4.95 2.72
C VAL A 63 9.60 6.36 2.56
N TYR A 64 10.25 6.66 1.43
CA TYR A 64 10.80 7.99 1.16
C TYR A 64 9.72 9.08 1.15
N CYS A 65 8.55 8.83 0.55
CA CYS A 65 7.43 9.76 0.56
C CYS A 65 6.82 9.92 1.97
N ASN A 66 6.63 8.81 2.71
CA ASN A 66 6.06 8.85 4.06
C ASN A 66 7.00 9.51 5.08
N LEU A 67 8.32 9.38 4.91
CA LEU A 67 9.33 10.08 5.73
C LEU A 67 9.33 11.61 5.55
N LYS A 68 8.73 12.14 4.49
CA LYS A 68 8.49 13.59 4.33
C LYS A 68 7.20 14.06 5.01
N LEU A 69 6.33 13.13 5.38
CA LEU A 69 5.06 13.43 6.02
C LEU A 69 5.20 13.31 7.55
N LYS A 70 4.49 14.17 8.26
CA LYS A 70 4.33 14.13 9.72
C LYS A 70 2.88 13.83 10.07
N HIS A 71 2.66 13.28 11.25
CA HIS A 71 1.31 13.07 11.74
C HIS A 71 0.59 14.42 11.93
N PRO A 72 -0.65 14.62 11.42
CA PRO A 72 -1.29 15.93 11.37
C PRO A 72 -1.68 16.51 12.74
N THR A 73 -1.71 15.67 13.79
CA THR A 73 -2.19 16.04 15.15
C THR A 73 -1.13 15.93 16.24
N LEU A 74 0.05 15.36 15.94
CA LEU A 74 1.13 15.09 16.92
C LEU A 74 2.46 15.28 16.20
N ASP A 75 3.47 15.87 16.86
CA ASP A 75 4.80 16.07 16.26
C ASP A 75 5.65 14.78 16.26
N MET A 76 5.07 13.73 15.66
CA MET A 76 5.65 12.38 15.52
C MET A 76 5.75 11.98 14.04
N PRO A 77 6.69 11.09 13.68
CA PRO A 77 6.77 10.54 12.34
C PRO A 77 5.50 9.79 11.96
N MET A 78 5.19 9.75 10.66
CA MET A 78 4.08 8.97 10.12
C MET A 78 4.30 7.45 10.19
N ILE A 79 5.55 7.01 10.43
CA ILE A 79 5.94 5.59 10.53
C ILE A 79 5.99 5.19 12.01
N ASP A 80 5.20 4.20 12.38
CA ASP A 80 5.27 3.52 13.67
C ASP A 80 6.35 2.42 13.62
N TYR A 81 7.47 2.65 14.30
CA TYR A 81 8.61 1.72 14.30
C TYR A 81 8.40 0.51 15.23
N ASP A 82 7.63 0.65 16.32
CA ASP A 82 7.33 -0.46 17.23
C ASP A 82 6.43 -1.50 16.52
N LEU A 83 5.42 -1.03 15.79
CA LEU A 83 4.57 -1.88 14.95
C LEU A 83 5.39 -2.54 13.82
N ALA A 84 6.34 -1.81 13.22
CA ALA A 84 7.24 -2.38 12.21
C ALA A 84 8.12 -3.50 12.78
N LEU A 85 8.70 -3.30 13.98
CA LEU A 85 9.49 -4.29 14.70
C LEU A 85 8.65 -5.53 15.08
N LEU A 86 7.39 -5.33 15.47
CA LEU A 86 6.46 -6.41 15.81
C LEU A 86 6.07 -7.28 14.59
N ILE A 87 5.83 -6.65 13.43
CA ILE A 87 5.42 -7.34 12.20
C ILE A 87 6.61 -8.07 11.53
N GLN A 88 7.82 -7.53 11.67
CA GLN A 88 9.04 -8.06 11.06
C GLN A 88 9.30 -9.58 11.26
N PRO A 89 9.30 -10.15 12.48
CA PRO A 89 9.53 -11.59 12.66
C PRO A 89 8.46 -12.47 12.00
N MET A 90 7.20 -12.01 11.97
CA MET A 90 6.11 -12.70 11.27
C MET A 90 6.35 -12.72 9.75
N LEU A 91 6.84 -11.61 9.18
CA LEU A 91 7.25 -11.56 7.77
C LEU A 91 8.45 -12.47 7.50
N MET A 92 9.46 -12.52 8.38
CA MET A 92 10.64 -13.39 8.19
C MET A 92 10.25 -14.86 8.18
N MET A 93 9.35 -15.28 9.05
CA MET A 93 8.81 -16.63 9.08
C MET A 93 8.04 -16.96 7.79
N GLY A 94 7.14 -16.07 7.37
CA GLY A 94 6.36 -16.25 6.14
C GLY A 94 7.21 -16.32 4.87
N VAL A 95 8.23 -15.46 4.74
CA VAL A 95 9.17 -15.49 3.61
C VAL A 95 9.99 -16.78 3.62
N SER A 96 10.46 -17.22 4.77
CA SER A 96 11.27 -18.45 4.89
C SER A 96 10.48 -19.69 4.47
N ILE A 97 9.24 -19.83 4.96
CA ILE A 97 8.33 -20.92 4.57
C ILE A 97 8.01 -20.84 3.06
N GLY A 98 7.69 -19.64 2.55
CA GLY A 98 7.37 -19.43 1.14
C GLY A 98 8.51 -19.78 0.19
N VAL A 99 9.76 -19.44 0.55
CA VAL A 99 10.95 -19.80 -0.25
C VAL A 99 11.16 -21.32 -0.26
N ILE A 100 11.00 -22.00 0.88
CA ILE A 100 11.11 -23.47 0.97
C ILE A 100 10.04 -24.14 0.09
N CYS A 101 8.77 -23.73 0.20
CA CYS A 101 7.69 -24.24 -0.64
C CYS A 101 7.95 -24.00 -2.14
N ASN A 102 8.51 -22.84 -2.53
CA ASN A 102 8.83 -22.51 -3.92
C ASN A 102 9.98 -23.34 -4.50
N VAL A 103 10.84 -23.95 -3.67
CA VAL A 103 11.91 -24.86 -4.12
C VAL A 103 11.42 -26.32 -4.15
N ILE A 104 10.55 -26.71 -3.22
CA ILE A 104 10.01 -28.08 -3.12
C ILE A 104 8.97 -28.36 -4.21
N PHE A 105 8.11 -27.38 -4.55
CA PHE A 105 7.02 -27.59 -5.50
C PHE A 105 7.45 -27.35 -6.96
N PRO A 106 6.91 -28.12 -7.92
CA PRO A 106 7.15 -27.89 -9.33
C PRO A 106 6.43 -26.62 -9.82
N ASP A 107 6.99 -25.98 -10.85
CA ASP A 107 6.60 -24.65 -11.32
C ASP A 107 5.14 -24.52 -11.77
N TRP A 108 4.57 -25.59 -12.32
CA TRP A 108 3.15 -25.65 -12.66
C TRP A 108 2.26 -25.57 -11.41
N LEU A 109 2.64 -26.22 -10.31
CA LEU A 109 1.89 -26.25 -9.06
C LEU A 109 1.98 -24.89 -8.35
N VAL A 110 3.16 -24.28 -8.33
CA VAL A 110 3.35 -22.91 -7.82
C VAL A 110 2.47 -21.93 -8.59
N THR A 111 2.39 -22.06 -9.92
CA THR A 111 1.55 -21.20 -10.77
C THR A 111 0.05 -21.39 -10.51
N ILE A 112 -0.43 -22.64 -10.37
CA ILE A 112 -1.83 -22.91 -10.02
C ILE A 112 -2.17 -22.35 -8.63
N LEU A 113 -1.28 -22.56 -7.64
CA LEU A 113 -1.46 -22.05 -6.28
C LEU A 113 -1.52 -20.51 -6.27
N LEU A 114 -0.68 -19.85 -7.07
CA LEU A 114 -0.69 -18.41 -7.27
C LEU A 114 -2.04 -17.94 -7.85
N ILE A 115 -2.55 -18.59 -8.90
CA ILE A 115 -3.85 -18.26 -9.50
C ILE A 115 -4.99 -18.40 -8.48
N ILE A 116 -5.03 -19.50 -7.72
CA ILE A 116 -6.04 -19.72 -6.67
C ILE A 116 -5.94 -18.63 -5.59
N LEU A 117 -4.73 -18.28 -5.15
CA LEU A 117 -4.50 -17.21 -4.19
C LEU A 117 -5.01 -15.86 -4.70
N PHE A 118 -4.76 -15.50 -5.97
CA PHE A 118 -5.27 -14.26 -6.56
C PHE A 118 -6.79 -14.27 -6.72
N LEU A 119 -7.41 -15.38 -7.10
CA LEU A 119 -8.86 -15.49 -7.18
C LEU A 119 -9.50 -15.32 -5.79
N VAL A 120 -9.01 -16.03 -4.77
CA VAL A 120 -9.54 -15.96 -3.41
C VAL A 120 -9.34 -14.58 -2.78
N THR A 121 -8.17 -13.95 -2.96
CA THR A 121 -7.91 -12.59 -2.45
C THR A 121 -8.74 -11.54 -3.19
N SER A 122 -8.87 -11.65 -4.51
CA SER A 122 -9.70 -10.75 -5.33
C SER A 122 -11.18 -10.84 -4.95
N ILE A 123 -11.73 -12.05 -4.81
CA ILE A 123 -13.12 -12.26 -4.36
C ILE A 123 -13.34 -11.69 -2.95
N LYS A 124 -12.43 -11.97 -2.00
CA LYS A 124 -12.53 -11.42 -0.63
C LYS A 124 -12.43 -9.89 -0.61
N ALA A 125 -11.56 -9.30 -1.42
CA ALA A 125 -11.42 -7.85 -1.55
C ALA A 125 -12.68 -7.22 -2.16
N PHE A 126 -13.22 -7.81 -3.23
CA PHE A 126 -14.45 -7.34 -3.88
C PHE A 126 -15.65 -7.41 -2.94
N LEU A 127 -15.85 -8.53 -2.22
CA LEU A 127 -16.93 -8.67 -1.25
C LEU A 127 -16.83 -7.65 -0.12
N LYS A 128 -15.63 -7.44 0.46
CA LYS A 128 -15.40 -6.38 1.45
C LYS A 128 -15.65 -4.97 0.88
N GLY A 129 -15.26 -4.72 -0.36
CA GLY A 129 -15.53 -3.44 -1.05
C GLY A 129 -17.02 -3.17 -1.24
N VAL A 130 -17.79 -4.17 -1.66
CA VAL A 130 -19.26 -4.09 -1.77
C VAL A 130 -19.91 -3.90 -0.40
N GLU A 131 -19.42 -4.56 0.65
CA GLU A 131 -19.92 -4.39 2.02
C GLU A 131 -19.63 -2.98 2.56
N ALA A 132 -18.42 -2.47 2.36
CA ALA A 132 -18.04 -1.10 2.71
C ALA A 132 -18.89 -0.07 1.97
N TRP A 133 -19.08 -0.22 0.65
CA TRP A 133 -19.92 0.68 -0.15
C TRP A 133 -21.39 0.65 0.29
N LYS A 134 -21.94 -0.51 0.64
CA LYS A 134 -23.29 -0.61 1.22
C LYS A 134 -23.40 0.15 2.55
N LYS A 135 -22.43 -0.03 3.46
CA LYS A 135 -22.35 0.67 4.75
C LYS A 135 -22.25 2.19 4.57
N GLU A 136 -21.34 2.66 3.72
CA GLU A 136 -21.21 4.09 3.39
C GLU A 136 -22.48 4.67 2.77
N THR A 137 -23.16 3.92 1.88
CA THR A 137 -24.38 4.39 1.22
C THR A 137 -25.55 4.51 2.21
N ALA A 138 -25.66 3.60 3.19
CA ALA A 138 -26.63 3.71 4.27
C ALA A 138 -26.38 4.95 5.13
N ILE A 139 -25.15 5.13 5.63
CA ILE A 139 -24.76 6.29 6.46
C ILE A 139 -24.97 7.61 5.69
N ARG A 140 -24.62 7.67 4.40
CA ARG A 140 -24.86 8.86 3.55
C ARG A 140 -26.34 9.15 3.33
N ARG A 141 -27.22 8.14 3.32
CA ARG A 141 -28.68 8.32 3.24
C ARG A 141 -29.25 8.82 4.56
N GLU A 142 -28.84 8.25 5.68
CA GLU A 142 -29.24 8.69 7.02
C GLU A 142 -28.78 10.12 7.33
N ALA A 143 -27.54 10.48 6.96
CA ALA A 143 -27.04 11.85 7.11
C ALA A 143 -27.83 12.86 6.26
N LYS A 144 -28.20 12.49 5.02
CA LYS A 144 -29.05 13.33 4.16
C LYS A 144 -30.48 13.44 4.67
N ALA A 145 -31.05 12.37 5.24
CA ALA A 145 -32.38 12.40 5.83
C ALA A 145 -32.41 13.36 7.04
N LYS A 146 -31.43 13.24 7.95
CA LYS A 146 -31.30 14.15 9.11
C LYS A 146 -31.12 15.61 8.70
N GLN A 147 -30.32 15.89 7.67
CA GLN A 147 -30.21 17.26 7.14
C GLN A 147 -31.50 17.77 6.49
N LEU A 148 -32.31 16.91 5.88
CA LEU A 148 -33.60 17.29 5.31
C LEU A 148 -34.66 17.56 6.40
N GLU A 149 -34.65 16.78 7.49
CA GLU A 149 -35.48 17.04 8.67
C GLU A 149 -35.09 18.36 9.35
N GLN A 150 -33.79 18.59 9.56
CA GLN A 150 -33.26 19.82 10.15
C GLN A 150 -33.54 21.05 9.25
N SER A 151 -33.45 20.89 7.92
CA SER A 151 -33.82 21.95 6.96
C SER A 151 -35.32 22.24 6.94
N ASN A 152 -36.18 21.29 7.31
CA ASN A 152 -37.63 21.52 7.41
C ASN A 152 -38.02 22.29 8.69
N GLU A 153 -37.25 22.19 9.77
CA GLU A 153 -37.41 23.08 10.93
C GLU A 153 -36.96 24.52 10.61
N ASP A 154 -35.84 24.71 9.91
CA ASP A 154 -35.31 26.04 9.52
C ASP A 154 -36.08 26.74 8.37
N THR A 155 -37.12 26.12 7.79
CA THR A 155 -37.90 26.72 6.68
C THR A 155 -39.03 27.65 7.17
N ARG A 156 -39.19 27.86 8.49
CA ARG A 156 -39.80 29.10 9.01
C ARG A 156 -38.71 30.15 9.20
N TYR A 157 -39.00 31.38 8.72
CA TYR A 157 -38.23 32.63 8.83
C TYR A 157 -37.18 32.92 7.73
N THR A 158 -37.49 33.96 6.92
CA THR A 158 -36.67 34.51 5.82
C THR A 158 -37.03 36.00 5.60
N LEU A 159 -36.14 36.94 5.25
CA LEU A 159 -34.68 36.85 5.06
C LEU A 159 -33.90 38.09 5.60
N PRO A 160 -33.77 39.27 4.94
CA PRO A 160 -32.49 40.01 5.08
C PRO A 160 -32.61 41.57 5.12
N PRO A 161 -31.57 42.39 4.82
CA PRO A 161 -30.09 42.23 4.90
C PRO A 161 -29.41 43.34 5.77
N THR A 162 -28.08 43.28 6.01
CA THR A 162 -27.11 44.44 6.04
C THR A 162 -25.68 44.00 6.41
N GLY A 163 -24.66 44.54 5.72
CA GLY A 163 -23.30 44.73 6.28
C GLY A 163 -22.19 43.77 5.79
N PRO A 164 -21.06 44.27 5.23
CA PRO A 164 -19.93 43.45 4.75
C PRO A 164 -18.76 43.37 5.75
N ASP A 165 -17.67 42.72 5.29
CA ASP A 165 -16.32 42.63 5.89
C ASP A 165 -16.22 41.69 7.12
N THR A 166 -15.28 40.74 7.21
CA THR A 166 -13.82 40.96 7.09
C THR A 166 -13.03 39.68 6.73
N ALA A 167 -11.95 39.87 5.99
CA ALA A 167 -10.78 39.00 5.72
C ALA A 167 -10.70 37.53 6.23
N ALA A 168 -10.56 36.63 5.25
CA ALA A 168 -9.47 35.64 5.12
C ALA A 168 -8.92 34.91 6.37
N GLU A 169 -9.30 33.63 6.52
CA GLU A 169 -8.36 32.56 6.92
C GLU A 169 -8.27 31.48 5.84
N THR A 170 -7.51 31.78 4.78
CA THR A 170 -6.96 30.73 3.93
C THR A 170 -5.87 30.02 4.72
N LYS A 171 -6.20 28.90 5.38
CA LYS A 171 -5.22 28.08 6.11
C LYS A 171 -4.34 27.27 5.15
N LYS A 172 -3.54 28.00 4.36
CA LYS A 172 -2.31 27.50 3.72
C LYS A 172 -1.33 27.17 4.83
N THR A 173 -1.36 25.95 5.33
CA THR A 173 -0.19 25.38 6.02
C THR A 173 0.84 25.09 4.94
N THR A 174 1.70 26.08 4.73
CA THR A 174 2.79 26.10 3.74
C THR A 174 3.62 24.82 3.79
N ASP A 175 4.13 24.43 2.62
CA ASP A 175 5.19 23.43 2.44
C ASP A 175 6.48 23.78 3.21
N GLU A 176 6.49 23.54 4.53
CA GLU A 176 7.74 23.16 5.18
C GLU A 176 8.02 21.71 4.82
N ALA A 177 8.89 21.51 3.82
CA ALA A 177 9.53 20.23 3.58
C ALA A 177 10.43 19.91 4.78
N VAL A 178 9.82 19.39 5.85
CA VAL A 178 10.48 19.12 7.13
C VAL A 178 11.71 18.27 6.86
N SER A 179 12.86 18.73 7.36
CA SER A 179 14.14 18.04 7.15
C SER A 179 13.99 16.56 7.51
N ILE A 180 14.12 15.69 6.50
CA ILE A 180 13.90 14.23 6.59
C ILE A 180 14.67 13.64 7.78
N TRP A 181 15.87 14.17 8.03
CA TRP A 181 16.76 13.81 9.12
C TRP A 181 16.18 14.06 10.52
N LYS A 182 15.34 15.08 10.69
CA LYS A 182 14.66 15.42 11.96
C LYS A 182 13.36 14.65 12.15
N ASN A 183 12.86 13.98 11.11
CA ASN A 183 11.65 13.14 11.15
C ASN A 183 11.96 11.63 11.31
N ILE A 184 13.24 11.27 11.42
CA ILE A 184 13.69 9.88 11.62
C ILE A 184 14.06 9.66 13.09
N TYR A 185 13.39 8.69 13.74
CA TYR A 185 13.88 8.15 15.01
C TYR A 185 15.08 7.24 14.76
N TRP A 186 16.27 7.85 14.71
CA TRP A 186 17.53 7.17 14.37
C TRP A 186 17.83 5.93 15.22
N LYS A 187 17.40 5.91 16.48
CA LYS A 187 17.56 4.76 17.38
C LYS A 187 16.71 3.56 16.94
N GLU A 188 15.43 3.79 16.65
CA GLU A 188 14.48 2.76 16.23
C GLU A 188 14.73 2.31 14.79
N PHE A 189 15.00 3.26 13.89
CA PHE A 189 15.43 2.97 12.52
C PHE A 189 16.73 2.16 12.49
N GLY A 190 17.71 2.52 13.33
CA GLY A 190 18.95 1.78 13.50
C GLY A 190 18.72 0.37 14.04
N LEU A 191 17.84 0.19 15.02
CA LEU A 191 17.44 -1.12 15.53
C LEU A 191 16.80 -1.97 14.42
N LEU A 192 15.81 -1.43 13.71
CA LEU A 192 15.11 -2.10 12.60
C LEU A 192 16.11 -2.54 11.52
N ALA A 193 16.98 -1.63 11.07
CA ALA A 193 18.03 -1.92 10.09
C ALA A 193 19.02 -2.99 10.58
N SER A 194 19.40 -2.96 11.86
CA SER A 194 20.35 -3.94 12.44
C SER A 194 19.80 -5.37 12.37
N VAL A 195 18.49 -5.56 12.60
CA VAL A 195 17.87 -6.89 12.53
C VAL A 195 17.79 -7.39 11.09
N TRP A 196 17.48 -6.53 10.12
CA TRP A 196 17.53 -6.88 8.70
C TRP A 196 18.95 -7.25 8.24
N VAL A 197 19.98 -6.50 8.67
CA VAL A 197 21.38 -6.79 8.36
C VAL A 197 21.83 -8.11 9.00
N ALA A 198 21.46 -8.37 10.25
CA ALA A 198 21.75 -9.64 10.92
C ALA A 198 21.08 -10.83 10.19
N PHE A 199 19.81 -10.70 9.80
CA PHE A 199 19.11 -11.72 9.03
C PHE A 199 19.72 -11.95 7.64
N LEU A 200 20.08 -10.87 6.93
CA LEU A 200 20.79 -10.95 5.64
C LEU A 200 22.12 -11.70 5.80
N THR A 201 22.90 -11.36 6.84
CA THR A 201 24.18 -12.01 7.13
C THR A 201 23.98 -13.51 7.38
N LEU A 202 23.01 -13.89 8.22
CA LEU A 202 22.67 -15.30 8.47
C LEU A 202 22.27 -16.05 7.19
N GLN A 203 21.45 -15.46 6.32
CA GLN A 203 21.07 -16.08 5.05
C GLN A 203 22.25 -16.22 4.10
N VAL A 204 23.07 -15.16 3.96
CA VAL A 204 24.26 -15.18 3.09
C VAL A 204 25.27 -16.21 3.57
N THR A 205 25.56 -16.28 4.87
CA THR A 205 26.46 -17.31 5.43
C THR A 205 25.94 -18.73 5.17
N LYS A 206 24.62 -18.96 5.29
CA LYS A 206 24.00 -20.27 4.99
C LYS A 206 23.99 -20.64 3.49
N VAL A 207 24.15 -19.67 2.59
CA VAL A 207 24.23 -19.92 1.14
C VAL A 207 25.68 -20.13 0.67
N ILE A 208 26.65 -19.58 1.40
CA ILE A 208 28.09 -19.69 1.08
C ILE A 208 28.71 -20.99 1.61
N ASN A 209 28.11 -21.60 2.64
CA ASN A 209 28.68 -22.73 3.39
C ASN A 209 27.74 -23.94 3.44
#